data_AF-A0A4V2EUN9-F1
#
_entry.id   AF-A0A4V2EUN9-F1
#
_cell.length_a   1.000
_cell.length_b   1.000
_cell.length_c   1.000
_cell.angle_alpha   90.00
_cell.angle_beta   90.00
_cell.angle_gamma   90.00
#
_symmetry.space_group_name_H-M   'P 1'
#
loop_
_entity.id
_entity.type
_entity.pdbx_description
1 polymer ?
#
loop_
_entity_poly.entity_id
_entity_poly.type
_entity_poly.pdbx_seq_one_letter_code
_entity_poly.pdbx_strand_id
1 'polypeptide(L)'
;MRTKICLTAALGTAALLAGCGSDSGDSSTPSTPNTQSSSPSAGPSSQGGPVQPGALATPGTKLKFGQKVTIPIEDDEQVGVVSLSVNSIEKGTDADMATVRAGMPAADASELDGRTLYFVKKTITNESGTEVARALSGMDIYSAAYTADDKSSDPVIRFDAQEFARCKANEPKSFKDKGKTIEHCAIVSAPVSTPLIVAKYTDEPYGSRDGQAITWAP
;
A
#
# COMPACT_ATOMS: atom_id res chain seq x y z
N MET A 1 5.19 43.26 -20.17
CA MET A 1 6.58 43.42 -19.71
C MET A 1 7.22 42.05 -19.66
N ARG A 2 8.34 41.88 -20.37
CA ARG A 2 9.10 40.63 -20.47
C ARG A 2 10.24 40.70 -19.46
N THR A 3 10.37 39.72 -18.57
CA THR A 3 11.59 39.57 -17.76
C THR A 3 12.08 38.14 -17.86
N LYS A 4 13.24 38.02 -18.49
CA LYS A 4 14.01 36.80 -18.75
C LYS A 4 14.75 36.41 -17.46
N ILE A 5 14.82 35.12 -17.15
CA ILE A 5 15.70 34.59 -16.08
C ILE A 5 16.89 33.90 -16.75
N CYS A 6 18.07 34.32 -16.31
CA CYS A 6 19.38 33.94 -16.84
C CYS A 6 19.79 32.51 -16.44
N LEU A 7 20.46 31.89 -17.40
CA LEU A 7 21.25 30.67 -17.30
C LEU A 7 22.63 31.00 -16.71
N THR A 8 23.11 30.23 -15.74
CA THR A 8 24.53 30.25 -15.33
C THR A 8 25.03 28.82 -15.15
N ALA A 9 25.91 28.41 -16.06
CA ALA A 9 26.68 27.18 -16.02
C ALA A 9 27.97 27.38 -15.19
N ALA A 10 28.43 26.32 -14.52
CA ALA A 10 29.78 26.26 -13.96
C ALA A 10 30.37 24.85 -14.13
N LEU A 11 31.64 24.83 -14.55
CA LEU A 11 32.48 23.72 -15.00
C LEU A 11 33.14 22.95 -13.83
N GLY A 12 33.68 21.74 -14.11
CA GLY A 12 34.77 21.16 -13.30
C GLY A 12 34.99 19.66 -13.47
N THR A 13 35.62 19.20 -14.56
CA THR A 13 37.00 18.65 -14.65
C THR A 13 37.19 17.19 -14.18
N ALA A 14 37.70 16.37 -15.11
CA ALA A 14 38.05 14.96 -14.98
C ALA A 14 39.36 14.71 -14.20
N ALA A 15 39.48 13.53 -13.58
CA ALA A 15 40.76 12.91 -13.24
C ALA A 15 40.68 11.38 -13.40
N LEU A 16 41.44 10.87 -14.37
CA LEU A 16 41.80 9.48 -14.55
C LEU A 16 42.99 9.17 -13.64
N LEU A 17 42.98 8.05 -12.91
CA LEU A 17 44.19 7.42 -12.39
C LEU A 17 44.08 5.90 -12.53
N ALA A 18 44.95 5.38 -13.38
CA ALA A 18 45.22 3.97 -13.60
C ALA A 18 45.95 3.37 -12.39
N GLY A 19 45.57 2.16 -11.99
CA GLY A 19 46.32 1.29 -11.08
C GLY A 19 46.72 0.03 -11.83
N CYS A 20 48.02 -0.09 -12.12
CA CYS A 20 48.68 -1.23 -12.75
C CYS A 20 49.35 -2.10 -11.68
N GLY A 21 49.34 -3.43 -11.86
CA GLY A 21 50.09 -4.38 -11.05
C GLY A 21 50.05 -5.80 -11.65
N SER A 22 51.04 -6.07 -12.52
CA SER A 22 51.43 -7.35 -13.17
C SER A 22 51.73 -8.47 -12.16
N ASP A 23 51.76 -9.78 -12.44
CA ASP A 23 52.43 -10.59 -13.48
C ASP A 23 51.89 -12.05 -13.29
N SER A 24 51.63 -12.91 -14.27
CA SER A 24 52.60 -13.66 -15.10
C SER A 24 51.87 -14.49 -16.18
N GLY A 25 52.55 -14.74 -17.31
CA GLY A 25 52.40 -16.00 -18.07
C GLY A 25 51.85 -15.92 -19.49
N ASP A 26 52.77 -15.72 -20.44
CA ASP A 26 52.59 -15.69 -21.90
C ASP A 26 52.24 -17.06 -22.51
N SER A 27 51.33 -17.10 -23.50
CA SER A 27 51.50 -17.86 -24.76
C SER A 27 50.39 -17.54 -25.75
N SER A 28 50.81 -17.05 -26.91
CA SER A 28 49.99 -16.50 -28.01
C SER A 28 49.69 -17.51 -29.13
N THR A 29 48.57 -17.29 -29.86
CA THR A 29 48.34 -17.36 -31.35
C THR A 29 46.90 -17.87 -31.74
N PRO A 30 46.31 -17.59 -32.95
CA PRO A 30 45.44 -16.40 -33.20
C PRO A 30 44.09 -16.61 -34.01
N SER A 31 43.21 -15.58 -33.98
CA SER A 31 42.21 -15.05 -34.98
C SER A 31 40.86 -15.73 -35.40
N THR A 32 39.72 -15.19 -34.87
CA THR A 32 38.43 -14.61 -35.44
C THR A 32 37.70 -15.14 -36.72
N PRO A 33 36.36 -14.88 -36.98
CA PRO A 33 35.43 -13.83 -36.45
C PRO A 33 33.91 -14.20 -36.18
N ASN A 34 33.18 -13.23 -35.57
CA ASN A 34 31.71 -12.92 -35.58
C ASN A 34 30.66 -14.02 -35.26
N THR A 35 29.59 -13.78 -34.48
CA THR A 35 28.52 -12.80 -34.76
C THR A 35 27.63 -12.59 -33.51
N GLN A 36 27.11 -11.37 -33.35
CA GLN A 36 26.01 -11.03 -32.43
C GLN A 36 24.82 -11.99 -32.59
N SER A 37 24.17 -12.36 -31.47
CA SER A 37 22.72 -12.50 -31.48
C SER A 37 22.15 -12.21 -30.10
N SER A 38 21.21 -11.28 -30.11
CA SER A 38 20.44 -10.71 -29.02
C SER A 38 19.58 -11.75 -28.29
N SER A 39 19.25 -11.40 -27.05
CA SER A 39 18.17 -11.89 -26.16
C SER A 39 16.96 -12.54 -26.85
N PRO A 40 16.23 -13.41 -26.12
CA PRO A 40 15.04 -12.86 -25.49
C PRO A 40 14.89 -13.19 -23.99
N SER A 41 14.27 -12.22 -23.33
CA SER A 41 13.66 -12.27 -22.00
C SER A 41 12.80 -13.52 -21.78
N ALA A 42 12.94 -14.12 -20.61
CA ALA A 42 11.86 -14.82 -19.94
C ALA A 42 11.52 -14.03 -18.67
N GLY A 43 10.49 -13.19 -18.75
CA GLY A 43 9.93 -12.54 -17.57
C GLY A 43 9.21 -13.57 -16.70
N PRO A 44 9.25 -13.46 -15.37
CA PRO A 44 8.38 -14.28 -14.54
C PRO A 44 6.94 -13.78 -14.71
N SER A 45 6.11 -14.60 -15.35
CA SER A 45 4.66 -14.48 -15.27
C SER A 45 4.24 -14.86 -13.85
N SER A 46 4.10 -13.87 -12.97
CA SER A 46 3.51 -14.08 -11.64
C SER A 46 1.99 -14.14 -11.78
N GLN A 47 1.48 -15.33 -12.08
CA GLN A 47 0.12 -15.68 -11.70
C GLN A 47 0.09 -15.77 -10.17
N GLY A 48 -0.68 -14.87 -9.54
CA GLY A 48 -0.87 -14.80 -8.09
C GLY A 48 -1.49 -16.08 -7.55
N GLY A 49 -0.63 -16.96 -7.03
CA GLY A 49 -1.03 -18.08 -6.19
C GLY A 49 -1.35 -17.62 -4.76
N PRO A 50 -1.98 -18.48 -3.94
CA PRO A 50 -2.22 -18.19 -2.53
C PRO A 50 -0.89 -17.91 -1.82
N VAL A 51 -0.81 -16.79 -1.10
CA VAL A 51 0.34 -16.47 -0.25
C VAL A 51 0.46 -17.55 0.83
N GLN A 52 1.62 -18.20 0.93
CA GLN A 52 1.87 -19.18 1.98
C GLN A 52 1.94 -18.49 3.35
N PRO A 53 1.41 -19.10 4.42
CA PRO A 53 1.55 -18.56 5.78
C PRO A 53 3.03 -18.30 6.13
N GLY A 54 3.36 -17.06 6.48
CA GLY A 54 4.71 -16.66 6.90
C GLY A 54 5.60 -16.08 5.81
N ALA A 55 5.19 -16.10 4.53
CA ALA A 55 5.86 -15.36 3.47
C ALA A 55 5.32 -13.91 3.42
N LEU A 56 6.22 -12.93 3.25
CA LEU A 56 5.81 -11.55 3.05
C LEU A 56 5.01 -11.41 1.75
N ALA A 57 4.02 -10.53 1.76
CA ALA A 57 3.22 -10.20 0.59
C ALA A 57 4.12 -9.68 -0.53
N THR A 58 3.87 -10.12 -1.75
CA THR A 58 4.44 -9.50 -2.94
C THR A 58 3.58 -8.31 -3.39
N PRO A 59 4.15 -7.25 -3.97
CA PRO A 59 3.37 -6.22 -4.64
C PRO A 59 2.39 -6.79 -5.66
N GLY A 60 1.17 -6.26 -5.70
CA GLY A 60 0.07 -6.67 -6.57
C GLY A 60 -0.71 -7.89 -6.06
N THR A 61 -0.47 -8.33 -4.82
CA THR A 61 -1.17 -9.47 -4.22
C THR A 61 -2.69 -9.24 -4.21
N LYS A 62 -3.46 -10.23 -4.69
CA LYS A 62 -4.93 -10.20 -4.71
C LYS A 62 -5.47 -11.26 -3.77
N LEU A 63 -6.39 -10.86 -2.91
CA LEU A 63 -6.93 -11.66 -1.81
C LEU A 63 -8.45 -11.59 -1.82
N LYS A 64 -9.07 -12.63 -1.29
CA LYS A 64 -10.49 -12.60 -0.92
C LYS A 64 -10.65 -11.97 0.47
N PHE A 65 -11.81 -11.41 0.75
CA PHE A 65 -12.14 -11.00 2.12
C PHE A 65 -11.95 -12.17 3.11
N GLY A 66 -11.37 -11.85 4.26
CA GLY A 66 -10.96 -12.81 5.30
C GLY A 66 -9.62 -13.49 5.06
N GLN A 67 -9.04 -13.41 3.84
CA GLN A 67 -7.68 -13.92 3.63
C GLN A 67 -6.64 -13.00 4.25
N LYS A 68 -5.72 -13.62 4.99
CA LYS A 68 -4.60 -12.94 5.64
C LYS A 68 -3.41 -12.83 4.70
N VAL A 69 -2.64 -11.76 4.87
CA VAL A 69 -1.35 -11.56 4.23
C VAL A 69 -0.36 -11.02 5.25
N THR A 70 0.90 -11.43 5.17
CA THR A 70 1.93 -10.96 6.08
C THR A 70 2.70 -9.79 5.45
N ILE A 71 2.87 -8.70 6.18
CA ILE A 71 3.56 -7.49 5.70
C ILE A 71 4.51 -6.94 6.77
N PRO A 72 5.63 -6.33 6.35
CA PRO A 72 6.45 -5.56 7.26
C PRO A 72 5.73 -4.26 7.62
N ILE A 73 5.93 -3.79 8.84
CA ILE A 73 5.57 -2.44 9.28
C ILE A 73 6.82 -1.80 9.85
N GLU A 74 7.14 -0.62 9.34
CA GLU A 74 8.18 0.23 9.91
C GLU A 74 7.54 1.13 10.96
N ASP A 75 8.08 1.06 12.18
CA ASP A 75 7.98 2.08 13.22
C ASP A 75 9.36 2.74 13.35
N ASP A 76 9.42 4.00 13.82
CA ASP A 76 10.61 4.87 13.80
C ASP A 76 11.95 4.15 14.02
N GLU A 77 12.04 3.27 15.03
CA GLU A 77 13.27 2.57 15.41
C GLU A 77 13.23 1.05 15.14
N GLN A 78 12.11 0.48 14.69
CA GLN A 78 11.90 -0.96 14.63
C GLN A 78 11.04 -1.39 13.43
N VAL A 79 11.48 -2.46 12.76
CA VAL A 79 10.65 -3.14 11.75
C VAL A 79 9.93 -4.32 12.42
N GLY A 80 8.62 -4.22 12.49
CA GLY A 80 7.75 -5.31 12.90
C GLY A 80 7.17 -6.08 11.71
N VAL A 81 6.50 -7.19 12.02
CA VAL A 81 5.78 -7.99 11.01
C VAL A 81 4.38 -8.23 11.54
N VAL A 82 3.38 -7.97 10.71
CA VAL A 82 1.99 -8.25 11.03
C VAL A 82 1.34 -9.11 9.96
N SER A 83 0.31 -9.84 10.33
CA SER A 83 -0.69 -10.33 9.39
C SER A 83 -1.84 -9.35 9.31
N LEU A 84 -2.25 -9.01 8.09
CA LEU A 84 -3.36 -8.12 7.78
C LEU A 84 -4.43 -8.89 6.99
N SER A 85 -5.70 -8.71 7.36
CA SER A 85 -6.84 -9.13 6.53
C SER A 85 -7.93 -8.07 6.53
N VAL A 86 -8.59 -7.90 5.38
CA VAL A 86 -9.88 -7.18 5.31
C VAL A 86 -11.00 -8.20 5.39
N ASN A 87 -11.84 -8.09 6.41
CA ASN A 87 -12.86 -9.08 6.74
C ASN A 87 -14.16 -8.81 5.97
N SER A 88 -14.54 -7.54 5.85
CA SER A 88 -15.73 -7.12 5.11
C SER A 88 -15.67 -5.63 4.74
N ILE A 89 -16.45 -5.28 3.73
CA ILE A 89 -16.85 -3.91 3.44
C ILE A 89 -18.37 -3.87 3.56
N GLU A 90 -18.88 -3.18 4.58
CA GLU A 90 -20.31 -3.11 4.87
C GLU A 90 -20.85 -1.75 4.48
N LYS A 91 -21.92 -1.72 3.68
CA LYS A 91 -22.62 -0.48 3.35
C LYS A 91 -23.29 0.10 4.60
N GLY A 92 -23.09 1.39 4.82
CA GLY A 92 -23.77 2.17 5.85
C GLY A 92 -25.25 2.39 5.54
N THR A 93 -26.00 2.66 6.59
CA THR A 93 -27.40 3.08 6.53
C THR A 93 -27.52 4.60 6.40
N ASP A 94 -28.71 5.09 6.07
CA ASP A 94 -28.98 6.53 6.07
C ASP A 94 -28.83 7.16 7.47
N ALA A 95 -29.10 6.39 8.52
CA ALA A 95 -28.87 6.82 9.91
C ALA A 95 -27.38 7.03 10.19
N ASP A 96 -26.52 6.16 9.67
CA ASP A 96 -25.07 6.32 9.80
C ASP A 96 -24.57 7.59 9.09
N MET A 97 -25.14 7.86 7.92
CA MET A 97 -24.86 9.07 7.16
C MET A 97 -25.33 10.34 7.90
N ALA A 98 -26.46 10.26 8.59
CA ALA A 98 -26.94 11.34 9.43
C ALA A 98 -26.02 11.58 10.65
N THR A 99 -25.49 10.52 11.27
CA THR A 99 -24.52 10.64 12.36
C THR A 99 -23.26 11.38 11.91
N VAL A 100 -22.65 11.01 10.77
CA VAL A 100 -21.49 11.72 10.23
C VAL A 100 -21.83 13.20 9.99
N ARG A 101 -22.96 13.48 9.32
CA ARG A 101 -23.37 14.86 9.03
C ARG A 101 -23.59 15.70 10.29
N ALA A 102 -24.06 15.09 11.38
CA ALA A 102 -24.27 15.78 12.65
C ALA A 102 -22.94 16.11 13.36
N GLY A 103 -21.89 15.32 13.13
CA GLY A 103 -20.56 15.52 13.72
C GLY A 103 -19.68 16.54 12.99
N MET A 104 -20.09 17.01 11.80
CA MET A 104 -19.28 17.90 10.96
C MET A 104 -19.92 19.29 10.78
N PRO A 105 -19.12 20.33 10.42
CA PRO A 105 -19.66 21.63 10.06
C PRO A 105 -20.65 21.53 8.88
N ALA A 106 -21.74 22.32 8.94
CA ALA A 106 -22.79 22.27 7.92
C ALA A 106 -22.27 22.60 6.49
N ALA A 107 -21.21 23.42 6.37
CA ALA A 107 -20.58 23.72 5.09
C ALA A 107 -19.98 22.47 4.44
N ASP A 108 -19.40 21.58 5.25
CA ASP A 108 -18.68 20.38 4.82
C ASP A 108 -19.65 19.19 4.61
N ALA A 109 -20.82 19.21 5.26
CA ALA A 109 -21.83 18.16 5.13
C ALA A 109 -22.34 17.97 3.69
N SER A 110 -22.27 19.03 2.87
CA SER A 110 -22.61 18.98 1.45
C SER A 110 -21.66 18.11 0.62
N GLU A 111 -20.42 17.87 1.07
CA GLU A 111 -19.47 16.97 0.41
C GLU A 111 -19.94 15.50 0.43
N LEU A 112 -20.91 15.17 1.29
CA LEU A 112 -21.49 13.84 1.42
C LEU A 112 -22.69 13.58 0.51
N ASP A 113 -23.11 14.59 -0.26
CA ASP A 113 -24.25 14.46 -1.15
C ASP A 113 -23.91 13.56 -2.34
N GLY A 114 -24.83 12.64 -2.66
CA GLY A 114 -24.56 11.62 -3.67
C GLY A 114 -23.50 10.59 -3.26
N ARG A 115 -23.19 10.45 -1.96
CA ARG A 115 -22.24 9.47 -1.45
C ARG A 115 -22.91 8.45 -0.54
N THR A 116 -22.24 7.31 -0.38
CA THR A 116 -22.61 6.21 0.50
C THR A 116 -21.47 5.96 1.48
N LEU A 117 -21.79 5.78 2.75
CA LEU A 117 -20.82 5.32 3.76
C LEU A 117 -20.55 3.82 3.64
N TYR A 118 -19.33 3.44 3.97
CA TYR A 118 -18.89 2.07 4.07
C TYR A 118 -18.02 1.89 5.32
N PHE A 119 -18.11 0.69 5.89
CA PHE A 119 -17.41 0.27 7.08
C PHE A 119 -16.49 -0.88 6.68
N VAL A 120 -15.20 -0.58 6.62
CA VAL A 120 -14.16 -1.53 6.23
C VAL A 120 -13.60 -2.15 7.51
N LYS A 121 -14.01 -3.39 7.79
CA LYS A 121 -13.54 -4.14 8.95
C LYS A 121 -12.27 -4.88 8.58
N LYS A 122 -11.23 -4.73 9.40
CA LYS A 122 -9.94 -5.38 9.21
C LYS A 122 -9.43 -5.95 10.51
N THR A 123 -8.61 -6.98 10.39
CA THR A 123 -7.94 -7.63 11.49
C THR A 123 -6.43 -7.52 11.29
N ILE A 124 -5.72 -7.12 12.34
CA ILE A 124 -4.26 -7.04 12.36
C ILE A 124 -3.75 -7.96 13.47
N THR A 125 -2.80 -8.84 13.15
CA THR A 125 -2.15 -9.74 14.11
C THR A 125 -0.66 -9.45 14.17
N ASN A 126 -0.08 -9.25 15.36
CA ASN A 126 1.36 -9.12 15.51
C ASN A 126 2.04 -10.49 15.33
N GLU A 127 2.94 -10.62 14.36
CA GLU A 127 3.65 -11.88 14.08
C GLU A 127 5.10 -11.88 14.59
N SER A 128 5.66 -10.70 14.90
CA SER A 128 7.06 -10.53 15.28
C SER A 128 7.33 -10.69 16.77
N GLY A 129 6.37 -10.37 17.65
CA GLY A 129 6.62 -10.30 19.09
C GLY A 129 7.37 -9.03 19.54
N THR A 130 7.48 -8.06 18.63
CA THR A 130 8.04 -6.72 18.84
C THR A 130 6.90 -5.72 18.92
N GLU A 131 7.08 -4.60 19.62
CA GLU A 131 6.06 -3.54 19.62
C GLU A 131 5.86 -3.02 18.19
N VAL A 132 4.61 -2.92 17.77
CA VAL A 132 4.19 -2.39 16.47
C VAL A 132 3.11 -1.35 16.69
N ALA A 133 3.52 -0.18 17.18
CA ALA A 133 2.62 0.88 17.62
C ALA A 133 1.81 1.45 16.45
N ARG A 134 2.40 1.56 15.24
CA ARG A 134 1.68 2.00 14.04
C ARG A 134 0.48 1.12 13.69
N ALA A 135 0.49 -0.16 14.06
CA ALA A 135 -0.67 -1.03 13.84
C ALA A 135 -1.87 -0.59 14.70
N LEU A 136 -1.65 -0.03 15.88
CA LEU A 136 -2.71 0.50 16.76
C LEU A 136 -3.39 1.74 16.16
N SER A 137 -2.69 2.54 15.37
CA SER A 137 -3.31 3.66 14.64
C SER A 137 -4.17 3.20 13.46
N GLY A 138 -4.33 1.88 13.26
CA GLY A 138 -5.19 1.31 12.25
C GLY A 138 -4.68 1.56 10.84
N MET A 139 -3.50 1.01 10.51
CA MET A 139 -2.83 0.97 9.18
C MET A 139 -3.70 1.45 8.00
N ASP A 140 -3.22 2.38 7.20
CA ASP A 140 -3.99 2.93 6.09
C ASP A 140 -4.30 1.89 5.01
N ILE A 141 -5.47 1.27 5.12
CA ILE A 141 -6.10 0.55 4.02
C ILE A 141 -6.84 1.60 3.22
N TYR A 142 -6.17 2.08 2.18
CA TYR A 142 -6.78 2.95 1.18
C TYR A 142 -7.88 2.20 0.44
N SER A 143 -9.11 2.59 0.67
CA SER A 143 -10.19 2.31 -0.27
C SER A 143 -10.16 3.39 -1.35
N ALA A 144 -9.87 3.04 -2.58
CA ALA A 144 -10.45 3.80 -3.69
C ALA A 144 -11.57 2.93 -4.26
N ALA A 145 -12.69 3.56 -4.58
CA ALA A 145 -13.83 2.87 -5.13
C ALA A 145 -13.49 2.51 -6.58
N TYR A 146 -13.21 1.23 -6.83
CA TYR A 146 -12.88 0.75 -8.17
C TYR A 146 -14.02 -0.08 -8.72
N THR A 147 -14.33 0.17 -9.99
CA THR A 147 -14.99 -0.81 -10.85
C THR A 147 -14.03 -1.98 -11.11
N ALA A 148 -14.53 -3.08 -11.68
CA ALA A 148 -13.75 -4.30 -11.95
C ALA A 148 -12.44 -4.06 -12.77
N ASP A 149 -12.31 -2.90 -13.44
CA ASP A 149 -11.20 -2.55 -14.33
C ASP A 149 -10.12 -1.64 -13.69
N ASP A 150 -10.10 -1.50 -12.36
CA ASP A 150 -9.04 -0.78 -11.61
C ASP A 150 -8.89 0.73 -11.94
N LYS A 151 -9.90 1.34 -12.58
CA LYS A 151 -9.94 2.79 -12.83
C LYS A 151 -10.61 3.51 -11.66
N SER A 152 -9.84 4.31 -10.91
CA SER A 152 -10.37 5.13 -9.82
C SER A 152 -11.07 6.34 -10.40
N SER A 153 -12.23 6.69 -9.87
CA SER A 153 -12.80 8.04 -10.03
C SER A 153 -13.36 8.49 -8.69
N ASP A 154 -12.91 9.67 -8.27
CA ASP A 154 -13.18 10.44 -7.05
C ASP A 154 -12.49 10.01 -5.74
N PRO A 155 -12.03 11.01 -4.95
CA PRO A 155 -11.42 10.76 -3.64
C PRO A 155 -12.45 10.20 -2.67
N VAL A 156 -12.02 9.26 -1.85
CA VAL A 156 -12.78 8.76 -0.71
C VAL A 156 -12.60 9.71 0.48
N ILE A 157 -13.69 10.04 1.16
CA ILE A 157 -13.65 10.85 2.39
C ILE A 157 -13.59 9.89 3.58
N ARG A 158 -12.68 10.16 4.53
CA ARG A 158 -12.48 9.36 5.74
C ARG A 158 -13.11 10.03 6.95
N PHE A 159 -13.60 9.22 7.88
CA PHE A 159 -14.20 9.68 9.12
C PHE A 159 -13.58 8.99 10.32
N ASP A 160 -13.67 9.64 11.48
CA ASP A 160 -13.22 9.07 12.75
C ASP A 160 -14.12 7.89 13.15
N ALA A 161 -13.49 6.74 13.41
CA ALA A 161 -14.18 5.51 13.80
C ALA A 161 -14.88 5.60 15.16
N GLN A 162 -14.42 6.49 16.06
CA GLN A 162 -14.89 6.56 17.44
C GLN A 162 -16.33 7.06 17.59
N GLU A 163 -16.86 7.74 16.57
CA GLU A 163 -18.24 8.24 16.57
C GLU A 163 -19.27 7.11 16.39
N PHE A 164 -18.84 5.95 15.87
CA PHE A 164 -19.74 4.85 15.53
C PHE A 164 -19.59 3.70 16.51
N ALA A 165 -20.67 3.35 17.20
CA ALA A 165 -20.68 2.23 18.15
C ALA A 165 -20.18 0.91 17.52
N ARG A 166 -20.49 0.67 16.24
CA ARG A 166 -20.04 -0.52 15.51
C ARG A 166 -18.55 -0.52 15.11
N CYS A 167 -17.84 0.59 15.33
CA CYS A 167 -16.43 0.78 14.99
C CYS A 167 -15.58 1.23 16.18
N LYS A 168 -16.16 1.35 17.37
CA LYS A 168 -15.42 1.53 18.61
C LYS A 168 -14.61 0.27 18.91
N ALA A 169 -13.30 0.36 18.66
CA ALA A 169 -12.34 -0.64 19.10
C ALA A 169 -11.80 -0.27 20.49
N ASN A 170 -11.65 -1.27 21.36
CA ASN A 170 -10.83 -1.13 22.56
C ASN A 170 -9.39 -1.41 22.17
N GLU A 171 -8.70 -0.39 21.70
CA GLU A 171 -7.29 -0.51 21.33
C GLU A 171 -6.44 -0.76 22.58
N PRO A 172 -5.58 -1.79 22.59
CA PRO A 172 -4.71 -2.04 23.71
C PRO A 172 -3.62 -0.95 23.77
N LYS A 173 -3.15 -0.65 24.99
CA LYS A 173 -2.04 0.31 25.20
C LYS A 173 -0.71 -0.12 24.57
N SER A 174 -0.58 -1.42 24.27
CA SER A 174 0.60 -2.02 23.66
C SER A 174 0.18 -3.16 22.74
N PHE A 175 0.95 -3.34 21.67
CA PHE A 175 0.76 -4.37 20.67
C PHE A 175 2.06 -5.12 20.41
N LYS A 176 2.74 -5.56 21.48
CA LYS A 176 4.00 -6.34 21.41
C LYS A 176 3.84 -7.86 21.38
N ASP A 177 2.76 -8.39 21.94
CA ASP A 177 2.66 -9.84 22.13
C ASP A 177 2.44 -10.55 20.79
N LYS A 178 3.29 -11.53 20.46
CA LYS A 178 3.13 -12.34 19.24
C LYS A 178 1.79 -13.08 19.27
N GLY A 179 1.08 -13.07 18.14
CA GLY A 179 -0.24 -13.64 17.96
C GLY A 179 -1.38 -12.74 18.48
N LYS A 180 -1.07 -11.64 19.17
CA LYS A 180 -2.09 -10.68 19.60
C LYS A 180 -2.75 -10.08 18.38
N THR A 181 -4.06 -9.95 18.47
CA THR A 181 -4.90 -9.50 17.37
C THR A 181 -5.73 -8.30 17.80
N ILE A 182 -5.88 -7.35 16.90
CA ILE A 182 -6.76 -6.19 17.04
C ILE A 182 -7.66 -6.11 15.81
N GLU A 183 -8.89 -5.66 16.03
CA GLU A 183 -9.83 -5.35 14.96
C GLU A 183 -9.93 -3.84 14.81
N HIS A 184 -9.83 -3.38 13.59
CA HIS A 184 -10.07 -1.98 13.24
C HIS A 184 -11.24 -1.87 12.29
N CYS A 185 -11.92 -0.74 12.38
CA CYS A 185 -12.92 -0.33 11.42
C CYS A 185 -12.48 1.00 10.82
N ALA A 186 -12.33 1.06 9.50
CA ALA A 186 -12.20 2.33 8.79
C ALA A 186 -13.57 2.74 8.25
N ILE A 187 -13.91 4.01 8.42
CA ILE A 187 -15.16 4.59 7.91
C ILE A 187 -14.83 5.48 6.74
N VAL A 188 -15.46 5.19 5.61
CA VAL A 188 -15.17 5.83 4.34
C VAL A 188 -16.44 6.11 3.56
N SER A 189 -16.46 7.15 2.72
CA SER A 189 -17.55 7.37 1.78
C SER A 189 -17.09 7.26 0.33
N ALA A 190 -17.94 6.70 -0.52
CA ALA A 190 -17.74 6.64 -1.96
C ALA A 190 -18.96 7.18 -2.72
N PRO A 191 -18.80 7.72 -3.95
CA PRO A 191 -19.93 8.14 -4.78
C PRO A 191 -20.93 6.99 -5.00
N VAL A 192 -22.22 7.30 -5.06
CA VAL A 192 -23.26 6.28 -5.33
C VAL A 192 -23.08 5.60 -6.68
N SER A 193 -22.49 6.28 -7.67
CA SER A 193 -22.19 5.75 -8.99
C SER A 193 -21.03 4.74 -8.99
N THR A 194 -20.18 4.78 -7.96
CA THR A 194 -18.96 3.97 -7.88
C THR A 194 -18.87 3.37 -6.48
N PRO A 195 -19.56 2.24 -6.23
CA PRO A 195 -19.59 1.63 -4.90
C PRO A 195 -18.22 1.06 -4.50
N LEU A 196 -17.97 1.03 -3.20
CA LEU A 196 -16.74 0.45 -2.66
C LEU A 196 -16.86 -1.07 -2.58
N ILE A 197 -16.15 -1.78 -3.45
CA ILE A 197 -16.14 -3.25 -3.51
C ILE A 197 -14.74 -3.87 -3.37
N VAL A 198 -13.69 -3.04 -3.35
CA VAL A 198 -12.28 -3.47 -3.20
C VAL A 198 -11.62 -2.61 -2.13
N ALA A 199 -10.89 -3.24 -1.20
CA ALA A 199 -10.00 -2.56 -0.26
C ALA A 199 -8.55 -2.70 -0.74
N LYS A 200 -7.74 -1.64 -0.59
CA LYS A 200 -6.32 -1.65 -1.00
C LYS A 200 -5.39 -1.27 0.14
N TYR A 201 -4.21 -1.87 0.15
CA TYR A 201 -3.10 -1.43 0.97
C TYR A 201 -1.96 -0.97 0.06
N THR A 202 -1.49 0.25 0.28
CA THR A 202 -0.58 0.96 -0.64
C THR A 202 0.59 1.62 0.07
N ASP A 203 0.84 1.34 1.35
CA ASP A 203 2.10 1.77 1.95
C ASP A 203 3.25 1.10 1.19
N GLU A 204 4.41 1.77 1.11
CA GLU A 204 5.57 1.18 0.45
C GLU A 204 5.91 -0.19 1.06
N PRO A 205 6.32 -1.18 0.23
CA PRO A 205 6.58 -1.11 -1.21
C PRO A 205 5.34 -1.36 -2.11
N TYR A 206 4.12 -1.33 -1.58
CA TYR A 206 2.91 -1.78 -2.26
C TYR A 206 2.17 -0.68 -3.04
N GLY A 207 2.47 0.62 -2.85
CA GLY A 207 1.76 1.71 -3.55
C GLY A 207 2.58 2.55 -4.50
N SER A 208 3.88 2.29 -4.66
CA SER A 208 4.78 3.18 -5.41
C SER A 208 4.59 3.12 -6.93
N ARG A 209 3.79 2.18 -7.46
CA ARG A 209 3.39 2.08 -8.88
C ARG A 209 1.97 1.55 -9.06
N ASP A 210 1.36 1.86 -10.20
CA ASP A 210 0.07 1.29 -10.61
C ASP A 210 0.10 -0.25 -10.59
N GLY A 211 -0.95 -0.85 -10.04
CA GLY A 211 -1.10 -2.32 -9.97
C GLY A 211 -0.26 -3.02 -8.89
N GLN A 212 0.47 -2.30 -8.05
CA GLN A 212 1.29 -2.90 -6.97
C GLN A 212 0.56 -3.04 -5.63
N ALA A 213 -0.65 -2.46 -5.51
CA ALA A 213 -1.42 -2.51 -4.27
C ALA A 213 -1.77 -3.95 -3.89
N ILE A 214 -1.73 -4.25 -2.60
CA ILE A 214 -2.39 -5.45 -2.09
C ILE A 214 -3.89 -5.16 -2.09
N THR A 215 -4.70 -6.07 -2.61
CA THR A 215 -6.15 -5.88 -2.77
C THR A 215 -6.94 -6.98 -2.09
N TRP A 216 -8.08 -6.62 -1.49
CA TRP A 216 -9.09 -7.54 -1.00
C TRP A 216 -10.44 -7.26 -1.65
N ALA A 217 -11.10 -8.30 -2.14
CA ALA A 217 -12.42 -8.26 -2.77
C ALA A 217 -13.24 -9.51 -2.38
N PRO A 218 -14.55 -9.58 -2.70
CA PRO A 218 -15.36 -10.79 -2.49
C PRO A 218 -14.79 -12.06 -3.16
#